data_AF-A0A955QQ87-F1
#
_entry.id   AF-A0A955QQ87-F1
#
_cell.length_a   1.000
_cell.length_b   1.000
_cell.length_c   1.000
_cell.angle_alpha   90.00
_cell.angle_beta   90.00
_cell.angle_gamma   90.00
#
_symmetry.space_group_name_H-M   'P 1'
#
loop_
_entity.id
_entity.type
_entity.pdbx_description
1 polymer ?
#
loop_
_entity_poly.entity_id
_entity_poly.type
_entity_poly.pdbx_seq_one_letter_code
_entity_poly.pdbx_strand_id
1 'polypeptide(L)'
;MNQESTIPGRVWVSISRSLARGHKNTIFKTKSLVLKPNLQSNALCPDPIPPRSIVELIKADKKTPCWKDRLGKRYRVGYYSKNDGLDVIWLVDDKGIYEGTTDHKFLFKYFKIIRLSKETDLYGLNRSRLGPIKKRKTKPK
;
A
#
# COMPACT_ATOMS: atom_id res chain seq x y z
N MET A 1 -48.58 41.61 -3.92
CA MET A 1 -49.72 41.30 -4.80
C MET A 1 -49.20 40.22 -5.75
N ASN A 2 -49.35 38.94 -5.40
CA ASN A 2 -50.50 38.07 -5.74
C ASN A 2 -50.45 37.80 -7.27
N GLN A 3 -50.42 36.59 -7.82
CA GLN A 3 -51.20 35.36 -7.56
C GLN A 3 -50.49 34.19 -8.29
N GLU A 4 -50.13 33.07 -7.65
CA GLU A 4 -50.89 31.82 -7.49
C GLU A 4 -52.13 31.62 -8.39
N SER A 5 -52.04 30.68 -9.33
CA SER A 5 -53.20 30.12 -10.05
C SER A 5 -53.11 28.59 -10.10
N THR A 6 -53.72 27.98 -9.09
CA THR A 6 -54.31 26.63 -9.09
C THR A 6 -55.57 26.64 -9.94
N ILE A 7 -55.90 25.59 -10.75
CA ILE A 7 -57.19 24.83 -10.78
C ILE A 7 -57.00 23.48 -11.58
N PRO A 8 -57.91 22.47 -11.59
CA PRO A 8 -57.81 21.24 -10.78
C PRO A 8 -58.19 19.90 -11.50
N GLY A 9 -58.20 18.78 -10.76
CA GLY A 9 -59.16 17.66 -10.94
C GLY A 9 -58.60 16.36 -11.57
N ARG A 10 -58.46 15.27 -10.78
CA ARG A 10 -59.39 14.11 -10.63
C ARG A 10 -59.13 13.01 -11.71
N VAL A 11 -59.04 11.68 -11.49
CA VAL A 11 -59.47 10.73 -10.45
C VAL A 11 -58.52 9.51 -10.41
N TRP A 12 -58.53 8.83 -9.26
CA TRP A 12 -57.87 7.61 -8.81
C TRP A 12 -58.12 6.32 -9.62
N VAL A 13 -57.18 5.36 -9.54
CA VAL A 13 -57.48 3.95 -9.23
C VAL A 13 -56.41 3.36 -8.29
N SER A 14 -56.87 2.85 -7.16
CA SER A 14 -56.14 2.06 -6.16
C SER A 14 -55.81 0.67 -6.64
N ILE A 15 -54.62 0.15 -6.30
CA ILE A 15 -54.45 -1.28 -6.02
C ILE A 15 -53.65 -1.42 -4.72
N SER A 16 -54.38 -1.77 -3.66
CA SER A 16 -53.82 -2.21 -2.38
C SER A 16 -53.34 -3.65 -2.51
N ARG A 17 -52.10 -3.93 -2.08
CA ARG A 17 -51.75 -5.21 -1.46
C ARG A 17 -50.70 -4.99 -0.38
N SER A 18 -51.20 -5.01 0.85
CA SER A 18 -50.41 -5.25 2.06
C SER A 18 -49.88 -6.67 2.02
N LEU A 19 -48.59 -6.88 2.32
CA LEU A 19 -48.16 -7.82 3.34
C LEU A 19 -46.65 -7.74 3.62
N ALA A 20 -46.33 -7.99 4.88
CA ALA A 20 -45.07 -8.55 5.39
C ALA A 20 -43.89 -7.59 5.64
N ARG A 21 -43.90 -7.06 6.87
CA ARG A 21 -42.86 -7.30 7.90
C ARG A 21 -41.52 -7.80 7.36
N GLY A 22 -40.50 -6.94 7.41
CA GLY A 22 -39.14 -7.32 7.05
C GLY A 22 -38.12 -6.26 7.42
N HIS A 23 -37.96 -6.01 8.71
CA HIS A 23 -36.78 -5.36 9.29
C HIS A 23 -35.51 -5.92 8.62
N LYS A 24 -34.71 -5.07 7.98
CA LYS A 24 -33.27 -5.28 7.75
C LYS A 24 -32.63 -3.95 7.34
N ASN A 25 -32.33 -3.18 8.38
CA ASN A 25 -31.41 -2.06 8.34
C ASN A 25 -30.00 -2.63 8.07
N THR A 26 -29.60 -2.71 6.80
CA THR A 26 -28.26 -3.17 6.43
C THR A 26 -27.26 -2.05 6.69
N ILE A 27 -26.91 -1.91 7.97
CA ILE A 27 -25.72 -1.20 8.42
C ILE A 27 -24.56 -1.91 7.75
N PHE A 28 -23.90 -1.26 6.79
CA PHE A 28 -22.56 -1.63 6.38
C PHE A 28 -21.65 -1.44 7.61
N LYS A 29 -21.56 -2.50 8.40
CA LYS A 29 -20.61 -2.63 9.49
C LYS A 29 -19.27 -2.81 8.81
N THR A 30 -18.64 -1.70 8.44
CA THR A 30 -17.24 -1.66 8.03
C THR A 30 -16.47 -2.23 9.21
N LYS A 31 -16.15 -3.52 9.15
CA LYS A 31 -15.17 -4.13 10.03
C LYS A 31 -13.87 -3.42 9.69
N SER A 32 -13.58 -2.34 10.40
CA SER A 32 -12.24 -1.80 10.53
C SER A 32 -11.42 -2.92 11.14
N LEU A 33 -10.85 -3.76 10.27
CA LEU A 33 -9.78 -4.66 10.62
C LEU A 33 -8.64 -3.77 11.08
N VAL A 34 -8.57 -3.60 12.40
CA VAL A 34 -7.38 -3.13 13.09
C VAL A 34 -6.31 -4.18 12.78
N LEU A 35 -5.57 -3.93 11.68
CA LEU A 35 -4.39 -4.70 11.34
C LEU A 35 -3.39 -4.47 12.47
N LYS A 36 -3.32 -5.45 13.37
CA LYS A 36 -2.25 -5.57 14.36
C LYS A 36 -0.91 -5.50 13.61
N PRO A 37 -0.04 -4.51 13.84
CA PRO A 37 1.23 -4.41 13.12
C PRO A 37 2.27 -5.33 13.78
N ASN A 38 1.97 -6.62 13.86
CA ASN A 38 2.96 -7.61 14.28
C ASN A 38 2.63 -8.99 13.71
N LEU A 39 2.69 -9.07 12.38
CA LEU A 39 2.81 -10.33 11.69
C LEU A 39 4.01 -10.15 10.75
N GLN A 40 5.06 -10.94 10.97
CA GLN A 40 6.08 -11.21 9.96
C GLN A 40 5.36 -11.92 8.80
N SER A 41 4.71 -11.14 7.94
CA SER A 41 3.81 -11.62 6.90
C SER A 41 4.61 -12.02 5.67
N ASN A 42 5.32 -13.15 5.75
CA ASN A 42 5.83 -13.82 4.55
C ASN A 42 4.68 -14.29 3.63
N ALA A 43 3.43 -14.31 4.11
CA ALA A 43 2.26 -14.76 3.35
C ALA A 43 1.52 -13.66 2.55
N LEU A 44 1.89 -12.38 2.68
CA LEU A 44 1.19 -11.27 1.99
C LEU A 44 2.12 -10.37 1.18
N CYS A 45 3.42 -10.66 1.16
CA CYS A 45 4.32 -9.87 0.37
C CYS A 45 4.23 -10.33 -1.10
N PRO A 46 3.88 -9.45 -2.05
CA PRO A 46 3.96 -9.77 -3.46
C PRO A 46 5.39 -10.15 -3.85
N ASP A 47 5.49 -11.15 -4.73
CA ASP A 47 6.72 -11.55 -5.42
C ASP A 47 6.43 -11.41 -6.94
N PRO A 48 7.06 -10.44 -7.62
CA PRO A 48 8.10 -9.53 -7.14
C PRO A 48 7.55 -8.41 -6.24
N ILE A 49 8.42 -7.86 -5.39
CA ILE A 49 8.09 -6.71 -4.55
C ILE A 49 7.94 -5.45 -5.44
N PRO A 50 6.81 -4.74 -5.41
CA PRO A 50 6.61 -3.54 -6.21
C PRO A 50 7.74 -2.52 -6.04
N PRO A 51 8.28 -1.95 -7.12
CA PRO A 51 9.23 -0.85 -7.03
C PRO A 51 8.67 0.30 -6.21
N ARG A 52 9.58 1.07 -5.61
CA ARG A 52 9.29 2.18 -4.69
C ARG A 52 8.74 1.77 -3.32
N SER A 53 8.62 0.47 -3.05
CA SER A 53 8.36 -0.04 -1.71
C SER A 53 9.50 0.36 -0.77
N ILE A 54 9.20 0.60 0.50
CA ILE A 54 10.16 1.01 1.51
C ILE A 54 10.39 -0.15 2.46
N VAL A 55 11.65 -0.52 2.62
CA VAL A 55 12.13 -1.56 3.51
C VAL A 55 13.13 -0.98 4.49
N GLU A 56 13.17 -1.52 5.70
CA GLU A 56 14.08 -1.09 6.76
C GLU A 56 14.91 -2.28 7.19
N LEU A 57 16.23 -2.13 7.22
CA LEU A 57 17.10 -3.19 7.70
C LEU A 57 16.96 -3.31 9.22
N ILE A 58 16.42 -4.43 9.69
CA ILE A 58 16.15 -4.66 11.11
C ILE A 58 17.15 -5.62 11.77
N LYS A 59 17.88 -6.41 10.96
CA LYS A 59 18.78 -7.44 11.45
C LYS A 59 20.02 -7.56 10.57
N ALA A 60 21.15 -7.86 11.18
CA ALA A 60 22.39 -8.25 10.51
C ALA A 60 23.00 -9.43 11.28
N ASP A 61 23.48 -10.45 10.55
CA ASP A 61 24.10 -11.64 11.14
C ASP A 61 25.63 -11.55 11.00
N LYS A 62 26.37 -12.44 11.67
CA LYS A 62 27.84 -12.56 11.50
C LYS A 62 28.28 -12.79 10.05
N LYS A 63 27.39 -13.34 9.22
CA LYS A 63 27.62 -13.59 7.78
C LYS A 63 27.50 -12.31 6.92
N THR A 64 26.95 -11.22 7.46
CA THR A 64 26.68 -9.97 6.73
C THR A 64 27.25 -8.75 7.47
N PRO A 65 28.57 -8.73 7.78
CA PRO A 65 29.16 -7.69 8.61
C PRO A 65 29.00 -6.28 8.02
N CYS A 66 29.05 -6.15 6.69
CA CYS A 66 28.87 -4.86 5.98
C CYS A 66 27.49 -4.20 6.17
N TRP A 67 26.49 -4.98 6.60
CA TRP A 67 25.14 -4.49 6.86
C TRP A 67 24.94 -4.04 8.31
N LYS A 68 25.86 -4.40 9.21
CA LYS A 68 25.76 -4.10 10.64
C LYS A 68 25.74 -2.59 10.91
N ASP A 69 26.56 -1.84 10.18
CA ASP A 69 26.63 -0.37 10.30
C ASP A 69 25.42 0.33 9.66
N ARG A 70 24.59 -0.43 8.93
CA ARG A 70 23.40 0.05 8.21
C ARG A 70 22.10 -0.35 8.92
N LEU A 71 22.18 -0.90 10.14
CA LEU A 71 21.00 -1.26 10.93
C LEU A 71 20.09 -0.06 11.18
N GLY A 72 18.79 -0.24 10.98
CA GLY A 72 17.78 0.83 11.03
C GLY A 72 17.75 1.73 9.80
N LYS A 73 18.67 1.55 8.84
CA LYS A 73 18.64 2.31 7.58
C LYS A 73 17.47 1.84 6.73
N ARG A 74 16.83 2.83 6.08
CA ARG A 74 15.72 2.60 5.16
C ARG A 74 16.21 2.63 3.74
N TYR A 75 15.67 1.70 2.99
CA TYR A 75 15.91 1.54 1.57
C TYR A 75 14.59 1.56 0.83
N ARG A 76 14.65 2.01 -0.41
CA ARG A 76 13.57 1.91 -1.36
C ARG A 76 13.91 0.82 -2.37
N VAL A 77 12.94 -0.02 -2.70
CA VAL A 77 13.06 -0.99 -3.79
C VAL A 77 13.17 -0.22 -5.11
N GLY A 78 14.26 -0.46 -5.83
CA GLY A 78 14.55 0.07 -7.15
C GLY A 78 13.65 -0.54 -8.23
N TYR A 79 13.82 -0.07 -9.46
CA TYR A 79 13.25 -0.78 -10.60
C TYR A 79 14.10 -2.01 -10.90
N TYR A 80 13.44 -3.08 -11.34
CA TYR A 80 14.09 -4.31 -11.76
C TYR A 80 14.74 -4.12 -13.12
N SER A 81 15.79 -4.90 -13.37
CA SER A 81 16.44 -5.00 -14.66
C SER A 81 15.88 -6.22 -15.42
N LYS A 82 15.63 -6.06 -16.71
CA LYS A 82 15.23 -7.20 -17.57
C LYS A 82 16.34 -8.26 -17.67
N ASN A 83 17.61 -7.85 -17.48
CA ASN A 83 18.76 -8.72 -17.60
C ASN A 83 19.01 -9.53 -16.32
N ASP A 84 18.77 -8.94 -15.15
CA ASP A 84 18.98 -9.61 -13.84
C ASP A 84 17.78 -10.44 -13.41
N GLY A 85 16.60 -10.15 -13.97
CA GLY A 85 15.34 -10.80 -13.61
C GLY A 85 14.67 -10.18 -12.38
N LEU A 86 13.58 -10.83 -11.97
CA LEU A 86 12.72 -10.33 -10.90
C LEU A 86 13.15 -10.77 -9.51
N ASP A 87 14.06 -11.73 -9.39
CA ASP A 87 14.57 -12.20 -8.10
C ASP A 87 15.60 -11.24 -7.47
N VAL A 88 16.24 -10.43 -8.32
CA VAL A 88 17.27 -9.46 -7.91
C VAL A 88 16.61 -8.12 -7.57
N ILE A 89 16.49 -7.85 -6.28
CA ILE A 89 15.91 -6.64 -5.73
C ILE A 89 16.99 -5.58 -5.61
N TRP A 90 16.82 -4.48 -6.35
CA TRP A 90 17.70 -3.32 -6.25
C TRP A 90 17.34 -2.47 -5.03
N LEU A 91 18.33 -2.07 -4.24
CA LEU A 91 18.16 -1.24 -3.05
C LEU A 91 18.68 0.17 -3.32
N VAL A 92 17.80 1.13 -3.11
CA VAL A 92 18.05 2.56 -3.30
C VAL A 92 18.03 3.24 -1.94
N ASP A 93 19.01 4.08 -1.66
CA ASP A 93 19.13 4.80 -0.40
C ASP A 93 18.08 5.93 -0.25
N ASP A 94 18.22 6.72 0.82
CA ASP A 94 17.35 7.86 1.07
C ASP A 94 17.57 9.03 0.11
N LYS A 95 18.69 9.07 -0.62
CA LYS A 95 19.03 10.08 -1.62
C LYS A 95 18.54 9.72 -3.03
N GLY A 96 18.14 8.46 -3.26
CA GLY A 96 17.77 7.98 -4.59
C GLY A 96 18.92 7.32 -5.34
N ILE A 97 20.02 7.00 -4.66
CA ILE A 97 21.21 6.35 -5.22
C ILE A 97 21.12 4.85 -4.99
N TYR A 98 21.39 4.07 -6.02
CA TYR A 98 21.49 2.61 -5.92
C TYR A 98 22.71 2.24 -5.09
N GLU A 99 22.51 1.56 -3.95
CA GLU A 99 23.59 1.15 -3.05
C GLU A 99 23.95 -0.33 -3.17
N GLY A 100 23.06 -1.15 -3.74
CA GLY A 100 23.32 -2.57 -3.94
C GLY A 100 22.09 -3.36 -4.36
N THR A 101 22.27 -4.68 -4.42
CA THR A 101 21.23 -5.65 -4.75
C THR A 101 21.07 -6.68 -3.64
N THR A 102 19.90 -7.30 -3.56
CA THR A 102 19.59 -8.36 -2.62
C THR A 102 18.55 -9.31 -3.23
N ASP A 103 18.41 -10.50 -2.69
CA ASP A 103 17.39 -11.48 -3.09
C ASP A 103 16.18 -11.44 -2.15
N HIS A 104 15.06 -12.02 -2.58
CA HIS A 104 13.84 -12.10 -1.78
C HIS A 104 14.06 -12.79 -0.43
N LYS A 105 14.83 -13.89 -0.40
CA LYS A 105 15.06 -14.65 0.86
C LYS A 105 15.83 -13.79 1.86
N PHE A 106 16.84 -13.07 1.40
CA PHE A 106 17.60 -12.13 2.22
C PHE A 106 16.72 -10.97 2.70
N LEU A 107 15.92 -10.40 1.81
CA LEU A 107 15.02 -9.31 2.15
C LEU A 107 14.03 -9.73 3.25
N PHE A 108 13.37 -10.87 3.11
CA PHE A 108 12.43 -11.37 4.13
C PHE A 108 13.10 -11.74 5.45
N LYS A 109 14.38 -12.13 5.42
CA LYS A 109 15.13 -12.51 6.62
C LYS A 109 15.64 -11.30 7.42
N TYR A 110 16.13 -10.26 6.75
CA TYR A 110 16.86 -9.16 7.39
C TYR A 110 16.15 -7.82 7.35
N PHE A 111 15.18 -7.65 6.47
CA PHE A 111 14.46 -6.41 6.29
C PHE A 111 13.01 -6.54 6.75
N LYS A 112 12.49 -5.42 7.24
CA LYS A 112 11.07 -5.21 7.50
C LYS A 112 10.51 -4.31 6.41
N ILE A 113 9.45 -4.78 5.75
CA ILE A 113 8.72 -3.94 4.80
C ILE A 113 7.91 -2.92 5.59
N ILE A 114 8.27 -1.65 5.47
CA ILE A 114 7.59 -0.52 6.13
C ILE A 114 6.39 -0.09 5.32
N ARG A 115 6.52 -0.09 3.99
CA ARG A 115 5.46 0.35 3.08
C ARG A 115 5.57 -0.35 1.74
N LEU A 116 4.50 -1.01 1.31
CA LEU A 116 4.36 -1.47 -0.07
C LEU A 116 3.91 -0.33 -0.99
N SER A 117 4.50 -0.30 -2.17
CA SER A 117 4.07 0.58 -3.25
C SER A 117 2.92 -0.06 -4.04
N LYS A 118 2.15 0.79 -4.73
CA LYS A 118 1.15 0.37 -5.73
C LYS A 118 1.69 0.45 -7.16
N GLU A 119 3.00 0.60 -7.30
CA GLU A 119 3.67 0.68 -8.59
C GLU A 119 3.55 -0.67 -9.31
N THR A 120 3.02 -0.64 -10.53
CA THR A 120 2.86 -1.84 -11.37
C THR A 120 3.95 -1.95 -12.44
N ASP A 121 4.64 -0.85 -12.73
CA ASP A 121 5.79 -0.85 -13.65
C ASP A 121 7.03 -1.35 -12.92
N LEU A 122 7.38 -2.61 -13.15
CA LEU A 122 8.53 -3.28 -12.54
C LEU A 122 9.86 -2.75 -13.08
N TYR A 123 9.91 -2.37 -14.37
CA TYR A 123 11.14 -2.04 -15.07
C TYR A 123 11.40 -0.53 -15.19
N GLY A 124 10.40 0.29 -14.86
CA GLY A 124 10.54 1.75 -14.87
C GLY A 124 10.70 2.36 -16.26
N LEU A 125 10.18 1.71 -17.31
CA LEU A 125 10.40 2.08 -18.72
C LEU A 125 9.96 3.52 -19.02
N ASN A 126 8.92 4.01 -18.34
CA ASN A 126 8.38 5.37 -18.50
C ASN A 126 8.45 6.19 -17.21
N ARG A 127 9.40 5.86 -16.32
CA ARG A 127 9.48 6.48 -14.99
C ARG A 127 10.74 7.32 -14.85
N SER A 128 10.60 8.48 -14.22
CA SER A 128 11.74 9.28 -13.80
C SER A 128 12.58 8.54 -12.76
N ARG A 129 13.86 8.91 -12.66
CA ARG A 129 14.77 8.40 -11.62
C ARG A 129 14.14 8.53 -10.24
N LEU A 130 14.39 7.54 -9.39
CA LEU A 130 13.86 7.51 -8.04
C LEU A 130 14.44 8.67 -7.23
N GLY A 131 13.59 9.62 -6.88
CA GLY A 131 13.99 10.74 -6.02
C GLY A 131 14.11 10.34 -4.54
N PRO A 132 14.59 11.26 -3.68
CA PRO A 132 14.82 11.01 -2.27
C PRO A 132 13.61 10.42 -1.51
N ILE A 133 13.88 9.64 -0.46
CA ILE A 133 12.84 9.17 0.46
C ILE A 133 12.39 10.36 1.32
N LYS A 134 11.18 10.87 1.06
CA LYS A 134 10.58 11.92 1.88
C LYS A 134 10.46 11.42 3.32
N LYS A 135 11.28 11.98 4.22
CA LYS A 135 11.16 11.72 5.65
C LYS A 135 9.77 12.16 6.09
N ARG A 136 9.05 11.28 6.79
CA ARG A 136 7.80 11.67 7.44
C ARG A 136 8.15 12.76 8.45
N LYS A 137 7.58 13.95 8.31
CA LYS A 137 7.72 15.02 9.30
C LYS A 137 7.21 14.49 10.64
N THR A 138 8.11 14.15 11.55
CA THR A 138 7.75 13.93 12.95
C THR A 138 7.48 15.29 13.55
N LYS A 139 6.28 15.52 14.09
CA LYS A 139 6.04 16.74 14.89
C LYS A 139 7.06 16.73 16.03
N PRO A 140 7.81 17.84 16.26
CA PRO A 140 8.56 17.96 17.49
C PRO A 140 7.58 17.85 18.66
N LYS A 141 7.97 17.07 19.66
CA LYS A 141 7.21 16.89 20.91
C LYS A 141 7.50 18.06 21.84
#